data_AF-A0A1R7Q926-F1
#
_entry.id   AF-A0A1R7Q926-F1
#
_cell.length_a   1.000
_cell.length_b   1.000
_cell.length_c   1.000
_cell.angle_alpha   90.00
_cell.angle_beta   90.00
_cell.angle_gamma   90.00
#
_symmetry.space_group_name_H-M   'P 1'
#
loop_
_entity.id
_entity.type
_entity.pdbx_description
1 polymer ?
#
loop_
_entity_poly.entity_id
_entity_poly.type
_entity_poly.pdbx_seq_one_letter_code
_entity_poly.pdbx_strand_id
1 'polypeptide(L)'
;MSNKNIARELALTTTENLADEIIFKTANTLLEDTIKSIPFASLITGSIESYTKFRTLKEQKQLLAFIEEAENINVGFIEKFFKDKDNLELGIEILGILDQTYLEKQAKMIGRASVLFKNLSISKQIFDKYTYIITRLNSHLIYLIEEIYTIETNRDDPEFEYDIKNPNMELVNFGFLIEVPSQLYPGSTQISQFKKTSDFYYFYENIFKG
;
A
#
# COMPACT_ATOMS: atom_id res chain seq x y z
N MET A 1 6.03 32.09 -39.97
CA MET A 1 5.83 31.08 -38.90
C MET A 1 7.13 30.29 -38.78
N SER A 2 8.19 30.86 -38.19
CA SER A 2 8.62 30.91 -36.77
C SER A 2 9.48 29.70 -36.32
N ASN A 3 10.79 29.77 -36.62
CA ASN A 3 11.86 28.92 -36.08
C ASN A 3 11.94 28.93 -34.53
N LYS A 4 11.21 29.81 -33.83
CA LYS A 4 11.16 29.88 -32.37
C LYS A 4 10.36 28.73 -31.73
N ASN A 5 9.47 28.07 -32.48
CA ASN A 5 8.67 26.96 -31.93
C ASN A 5 9.48 25.66 -31.88
N ILE A 6 10.27 25.36 -32.93
CA ILE A 6 11.12 24.16 -33.00
C ILE A 6 12.22 24.18 -31.93
N ALA A 7 12.83 25.34 -31.67
CA ALA A 7 13.86 25.48 -30.64
C ALA A 7 13.30 25.31 -29.21
N ARG A 8 12.05 25.72 -28.97
CA ARG A 8 11.38 25.50 -27.67
C ARG A 8 10.97 24.04 -27.48
N GLU A 9 10.50 23.38 -28.52
CA GLU A 9 10.11 21.97 -28.50
C GLU A 9 11.33 21.04 -28.33
N LEU A 10 12.45 21.36 -28.99
CA LEU A 10 13.75 20.69 -28.77
C LEU A 10 14.30 20.96 -27.37
N ALA A 11 14.18 22.19 -26.84
CA ALA A 11 14.63 22.50 -25.49
C ALA A 11 13.76 21.80 -24.42
N LEU A 12 12.44 21.72 -24.60
CA LEU A 12 11.53 21.01 -23.70
C LEU A 12 11.82 19.51 -23.69
N THR A 13 11.90 18.88 -24.87
CA THR A 13 12.24 17.45 -24.98
C THR A 13 13.64 17.13 -24.46
N THR A 14 14.63 17.98 -24.68
CA THR A 14 15.99 17.78 -24.15
C THR A 14 16.04 17.97 -22.64
N THR A 15 15.28 18.91 -22.08
CA THR A 15 15.22 19.16 -20.63
C THR A 15 14.42 18.07 -19.91
N GLU A 16 13.33 17.58 -20.50
CA GLU A 16 12.57 16.42 -20.01
C GLU A 16 13.44 15.16 -20.02
N ASN A 17 14.13 14.88 -21.13
CA ASN A 17 15.03 13.72 -21.22
C ASN A 17 16.21 13.80 -20.25
N LEU A 18 16.79 15.00 -20.03
CA LEU A 18 17.86 15.20 -19.05
C LEU A 18 17.36 15.09 -17.60
N ALA A 19 16.18 15.65 -17.31
CA ALA A 19 15.56 15.52 -16.01
C ALA A 19 15.26 14.06 -15.71
N ASP A 20 14.63 13.35 -16.65
CA ASP A 20 14.34 11.91 -16.55
C ASP A 20 15.62 11.08 -16.43
N GLU A 21 16.69 11.40 -17.15
CA GLU A 21 17.99 10.72 -17.06
C GLU A 21 18.68 10.96 -15.72
N ILE A 22 18.65 12.17 -15.19
CA ILE A 22 19.24 12.52 -13.88
C ILE A 22 18.44 11.86 -12.75
N ILE A 23 17.12 11.93 -12.83
CA ILE A 23 16.17 11.30 -11.93
C ILE A 23 16.41 9.78 -11.92
N PHE A 24 16.44 9.15 -13.10
CA PHE A 24 16.68 7.71 -13.28
C PHE A 24 18.06 7.27 -12.77
N LYS A 25 19.13 8.01 -13.10
CA LYS A 25 20.48 7.73 -12.58
C LYS A 25 20.53 7.85 -11.06
N THR A 26 19.96 8.91 -10.49
CA THR A 26 19.99 9.15 -9.04
C THR A 26 19.28 8.05 -8.27
N ALA A 27 18.14 7.57 -8.77
CA ALA A 27 17.42 6.50 -8.11
C ALA A 27 18.03 5.13 -8.34
N ASN A 28 18.63 4.86 -9.52
CA ASN A 28 19.44 3.67 -9.71
C ASN A 28 20.59 3.66 -8.71
N THR A 29 21.27 4.79 -8.49
CA THR A 29 22.35 4.88 -7.50
C THR A 29 21.84 4.71 -6.08
N LEU A 30 20.72 5.34 -5.69
CA LEU A 30 20.12 5.17 -4.36
C LEU A 30 19.64 3.74 -4.12
N LEU A 31 18.99 3.13 -5.10
CA LEU A 31 18.52 1.75 -5.03
C LEU A 31 19.71 0.79 -5.04
N GLU A 32 20.71 1.01 -5.89
CA GLU A 32 21.94 0.23 -5.89
C GLU A 32 22.69 0.36 -4.56
N ASP A 33 22.84 1.55 -4.00
CA ASP A 33 23.54 1.76 -2.73
C ASP A 33 22.75 1.17 -1.55
N THR A 34 21.42 1.25 -1.60
CA THR A 34 20.55 0.63 -0.59
C THR A 34 20.53 -0.90 -0.75
N ILE A 35 20.42 -1.43 -1.97
CA ILE A 35 20.51 -2.87 -2.26
C ILE A 35 21.91 -3.40 -1.91
N LYS A 36 22.99 -2.68 -2.22
CA LYS A 36 24.39 -3.05 -1.89
C LYS A 36 24.66 -3.04 -0.39
N SER A 37 23.95 -2.19 0.37
CA SER A 37 24.02 -2.18 1.84
C SER A 37 23.15 -3.25 2.50
N ILE A 38 22.21 -3.86 1.76
CA ILE A 38 21.50 -5.07 2.18
C ILE A 38 22.45 -6.27 1.96
N PRO A 39 22.72 -7.10 2.99
CA PRO A 39 23.68 -8.22 2.91
C PRO A 39 23.38 -9.28 1.83
N PHE A 40 22.23 -9.19 1.16
CA PHE A 40 21.69 -10.15 0.19
C PHE A 40 21.39 -9.52 -1.17
N ALA A 41 22.01 -8.37 -1.45
CA ALA A 41 21.95 -7.61 -2.70
C ALA A 41 21.76 -8.49 -3.94
N SER A 42 22.63 -9.48 -4.15
CA SER A 42 22.70 -10.31 -5.35
C SER A 42 21.47 -11.18 -5.62
N LEU A 43 20.72 -11.59 -4.58
CA LEU A 43 19.49 -12.38 -4.72
C LEU A 43 18.32 -11.50 -5.18
N ILE A 44 18.29 -10.28 -4.66
CA ILE A 44 17.34 -9.24 -5.06
C ILE A 44 17.70 -8.78 -6.48
N THR A 45 18.99 -8.59 -6.80
CA THR A 45 19.44 -8.23 -8.15
C THR A 45 19.10 -9.32 -9.17
N GLY A 46 19.28 -10.62 -8.88
CA GLY A 46 18.89 -11.69 -9.82
C GLY A 46 17.38 -11.79 -10.06
N SER A 47 16.57 -11.42 -9.07
CA SER A 47 15.11 -11.33 -9.17
C SER A 47 14.69 -10.08 -9.96
N ILE A 48 15.35 -8.95 -9.72
CA ILE A 48 15.18 -7.67 -10.43
C ILE A 48 15.69 -7.76 -11.88
N GLU A 49 16.77 -8.49 -12.15
CA GLU A 49 17.34 -8.74 -13.49
C GLU A 49 16.45 -9.69 -14.31
N SER A 50 15.71 -10.61 -13.66
CA SER A 50 14.66 -11.38 -14.35
C SER A 50 13.38 -10.56 -14.54
N TYR A 51 13.13 -9.59 -13.66
CA TYR A 51 12.05 -8.60 -13.78
C TYR A 51 12.56 -7.34 -14.51
N THR A 52 13.14 -7.50 -15.70
CA THR A 52 13.66 -6.43 -16.57
C THR A 52 12.58 -5.49 -17.11
N LYS A 53 11.88 -4.78 -16.21
CA LYS A 53 11.08 -3.58 -16.47
C LYS A 53 10.62 -2.84 -15.20
N PHE A 54 11.44 -2.75 -14.16
CA PHE A 54 11.34 -1.60 -13.24
C PHE A 54 11.86 -0.36 -13.98
N ARG A 55 10.95 0.30 -14.69
CA ARG A 55 11.25 1.31 -15.70
C ARG A 55 11.21 2.72 -15.11
N THR A 56 10.61 2.90 -13.92
CA THR A 56 10.34 4.22 -13.33
C THR A 56 10.79 4.36 -11.88
N LEU A 57 11.13 5.58 -11.45
CA LEU A 57 11.51 5.88 -10.05
C LEU A 57 10.47 5.48 -9.03
N LYS A 58 9.20 5.61 -9.42
CA LYS A 58 8.07 5.27 -8.59
C LYS A 58 8.19 3.82 -8.16
N GLU A 59 8.37 2.90 -9.10
CA GLU A 59 8.41 1.46 -8.82
C GLU A 59 9.62 1.10 -7.93
N GLN A 60 10.77 1.71 -8.18
CA GLN A 60 11.97 1.58 -7.34
C GLN A 60 11.72 2.01 -5.88
N LYS A 61 11.06 3.16 -5.68
CA LYS A 61 10.69 3.62 -4.34
C LYS A 61 9.69 2.70 -3.65
N GLN A 62 8.71 2.15 -4.38
CA GLN A 62 7.75 1.21 -3.82
C GLN A 62 8.43 -0.10 -3.40
N LEU A 63 9.30 -0.66 -4.25
CA LEU A 63 10.06 -1.86 -3.92
C LEU A 63 10.97 -1.65 -2.70
N LEU A 64 11.64 -0.51 -2.64
CA LEU A 64 12.51 -0.18 -1.50
C LEU A 64 11.70 -0.09 -0.20
N ALA A 65 10.60 0.67 -0.20
CA ALA A 65 9.75 0.82 0.97
C ALA A 65 9.17 -0.52 1.45
N PHE A 66 8.82 -1.43 0.53
CA PHE A 66 8.41 -2.79 0.85
C PHE A 66 9.53 -3.59 1.53
N ILE A 67 10.74 -3.58 0.97
CA ILE A 67 11.91 -4.30 1.49
C ILE A 67 12.26 -3.82 2.90
N GLU A 68 12.38 -2.49 3.07
CA GLU A 68 12.74 -1.88 4.35
C GLU A 68 11.71 -2.21 5.43
N GLU A 69 10.42 -2.08 5.13
CA GLU A 69 9.36 -2.39 6.08
C GLU A 69 9.37 -3.86 6.48
N ALA A 70 9.47 -4.77 5.50
CA ALA A 70 9.47 -6.20 5.77
C ALA A 70 10.67 -6.65 6.63
N GLU A 71 11.86 -6.10 6.37
CA GLU A 71 13.07 -6.37 7.16
C GLU A 71 13.01 -5.76 8.56
N ASN A 72 12.43 -4.56 8.70
CA ASN A 72 12.22 -3.94 10.02
C ASN A 72 11.31 -4.78 10.92
N ILE A 73 10.31 -5.46 10.34
CA ILE A 73 9.37 -6.32 11.08
C ILE A 73 9.99 -7.70 11.36
N ASN A 74 10.66 -8.30 10.36
CA ASN A 74 11.21 -9.63 10.45
C ASN A 74 12.58 -9.69 9.76
N VAL A 75 13.64 -9.57 10.56
CA VAL A 75 15.02 -9.54 10.07
C VAL A 75 15.36 -10.83 9.29
N GLY A 76 15.89 -10.66 8.09
CA GLY A 76 16.21 -11.73 7.14
C GLY A 76 15.00 -12.28 6.40
N PHE A 77 13.85 -11.59 6.45
CA PHE A 77 12.65 -11.99 5.72
C PHE A 77 12.88 -12.04 4.22
N ILE A 78 13.43 -10.97 3.63
CA ILE A 78 13.62 -10.82 2.19
C ILE A 78 14.59 -11.88 1.68
N GLU A 79 15.65 -12.15 2.43
CA GLU A 79 16.58 -13.24 2.10
C GLU A 79 15.87 -14.60 2.04
N LYS A 80 15.15 -14.97 3.10
CA LYS A 80 14.45 -16.26 3.17
C LYS A 80 13.36 -16.35 2.10
N PHE A 81 12.66 -15.26 1.86
CA PHE A 81 11.59 -15.15 0.90
C PHE A 81 12.08 -15.44 -0.51
N PHE A 82 13.16 -14.78 -0.96
CA PHE A 82 13.69 -14.94 -2.32
C PHE A 82 14.61 -16.15 -2.52
N LYS A 83 15.19 -16.72 -1.44
CA LYS A 83 15.98 -17.97 -1.55
C LYS A 83 15.12 -19.20 -1.81
N ASP A 84 13.90 -19.19 -1.31
CA ASP A 84 12.97 -20.28 -1.46
C ASP A 84 12.33 -20.24 -2.85
N LYS A 85 12.67 -21.22 -3.68
CA LYS A 85 12.20 -21.32 -5.08
C LYS A 85 10.69 -21.45 -5.17
N ASP A 86 10.04 -21.96 -4.13
CA ASP A 86 8.59 -22.11 -4.09
C ASP A 86 7.88 -20.74 -3.91
N ASN A 87 8.62 -19.68 -3.56
CA ASN A 87 8.10 -18.31 -3.46
C ASN A 87 8.25 -17.49 -4.74
N LEU A 88 8.74 -18.07 -5.85
CA LEU A 88 8.92 -17.32 -7.09
C LEU A 88 7.59 -16.72 -7.59
N GLU A 89 6.52 -17.52 -7.62
CA GLU A 89 5.20 -17.07 -8.07
C GLU A 89 4.63 -15.97 -7.16
N LEU A 90 4.74 -16.16 -5.84
CA LEU A 90 4.32 -15.16 -4.85
C LEU A 90 5.16 -13.88 -4.93
N GLY A 91 6.45 -14.00 -5.21
CA GLY A 91 7.33 -12.85 -5.44
C GLY A 91 6.89 -12.06 -6.66
N ILE A 92 6.59 -12.72 -7.78
CA ILE A 92 6.05 -12.06 -8.98
C ILE A 92 4.70 -11.41 -8.70
N GLU A 93 3.82 -12.08 -7.95
CA GLU A 93 2.53 -11.52 -7.53
C GLU A 93 2.71 -10.23 -6.73
N ILE A 94 3.59 -10.23 -5.73
CA ILE A 94 3.89 -9.05 -4.90
C ILE A 94 4.47 -7.91 -5.76
N LEU A 95 5.38 -8.20 -6.69
CA LEU A 95 5.90 -7.16 -7.58
C LEU A 95 4.80 -6.54 -8.44
N GLY A 96 3.91 -7.37 -9.01
CA GLY A 96 2.75 -6.88 -9.76
C GLY A 96 1.74 -6.09 -8.93
N ILE A 97 1.64 -6.36 -7.62
CA ILE A 97 0.86 -5.56 -6.68
C ILE A 97 1.56 -4.22 -6.40
N LEU A 98 2.88 -4.22 -6.17
CA LEU A 98 3.66 -3.00 -5.93
C LEU A 98 3.60 -2.05 -7.13
N ASP A 99 3.59 -2.56 -8.36
CA ASP A 99 3.46 -1.76 -9.58
C ASP A 99 2.17 -0.90 -9.60
N GLN A 100 1.10 -1.38 -8.95
CA GLN A 100 -0.18 -0.68 -8.82
C GLN A 100 -0.20 0.37 -7.71
N THR A 101 0.75 0.32 -6.76
CA THR A 101 0.84 1.29 -5.66
C THR A 101 1.54 2.57 -6.11
N TYR A 102 1.25 3.71 -5.49
CA TYR A 102 1.93 4.98 -5.78
C TYR A 102 2.29 5.78 -4.53
N LEU A 103 1.71 5.46 -3.38
CA LEU A 103 2.06 6.02 -2.08
C LEU A 103 3.01 5.08 -1.36
N GLU A 104 4.10 5.59 -0.80
CA GLU A 104 5.03 4.80 0.01
C GLU A 104 4.34 4.01 1.13
N LYS A 105 3.32 4.59 1.77
CA LYS A 105 2.49 3.92 2.78
C LYS A 105 1.84 2.65 2.25
N GLN A 106 1.44 2.60 0.97
CA GLN A 106 0.89 1.37 0.37
C GLN A 106 1.95 0.27 0.30
N ALA A 107 3.15 0.55 -0.20
CA ALA A 107 4.23 -0.45 -0.24
C ALA A 107 4.58 -0.99 1.15
N LYS A 108 4.63 -0.12 2.17
CA LYS A 108 4.83 -0.55 3.57
C LYS A 108 3.69 -1.47 4.05
N MET A 109 2.44 -1.13 3.76
CA MET A 109 1.29 -1.98 4.07
C MET A 109 1.39 -3.35 3.37
N ILE A 110 1.86 -3.41 2.12
CA ILE A 110 2.12 -4.68 1.41
C ILE A 110 3.24 -5.47 2.10
N GLY A 111 4.29 -4.81 2.58
CA GLY A 111 5.38 -5.43 3.36
C GLY A 111 4.85 -6.14 4.60
N ARG A 112 4.07 -5.43 5.42
CA ARG A 112 3.40 -5.98 6.61
C ARG A 112 2.50 -7.18 6.28
N ALA A 113 1.64 -7.04 5.26
CA ALA A 113 0.74 -8.12 4.84
C ALA A 113 1.52 -9.37 4.40
N SER A 114 2.63 -9.18 3.68
CA SER A 114 3.47 -10.28 3.18
C SER A 114 4.17 -11.03 4.32
N VAL A 115 4.67 -10.30 5.31
CA VAL A 115 5.26 -10.91 6.52
C VAL A 115 4.22 -11.71 7.29
N LEU A 116 3.03 -11.15 7.51
CA LEU A 116 1.94 -11.86 8.20
C LEU A 116 1.52 -13.13 7.45
N PHE A 117 1.42 -13.07 6.12
CA PHE A 117 1.05 -14.22 5.31
C PHE A 117 2.10 -15.33 5.38
N LYS A 118 3.39 -14.98 5.21
CA LYS A 118 4.48 -15.95 5.25
C LYS A 118 4.71 -16.53 6.65
N ASN A 119 4.37 -15.80 7.70
CA ASN A 119 4.36 -16.29 9.07
C ASN A 119 3.10 -17.11 9.41
N LEU A 120 2.19 -17.32 8.45
CA LEU A 120 0.92 -18.03 8.61
C LEU A 120 -0.05 -17.37 9.61
N SER A 121 0.17 -16.09 9.92
CA SER A 121 -0.73 -15.29 10.78
C SER A 121 -2.04 -14.94 10.07
N ILE A 122 -2.02 -14.89 8.73
CA ILE A 122 -3.20 -14.70 7.88
C ILE A 122 -3.21 -15.72 6.74
N SER A 123 -4.40 -16.06 6.24
CA SER A 123 -4.55 -16.94 5.07
C SER A 123 -4.29 -16.21 3.76
N LYS A 124 -4.11 -16.95 2.65
CA LYS A 124 -3.99 -16.35 1.30
C LYS A 124 -5.21 -15.49 0.94
N GLN A 125 -6.41 -15.92 1.32
CA GLN A 125 -7.63 -15.14 1.08
C GLN A 125 -7.61 -13.79 1.82
N ILE A 126 -7.10 -13.75 3.05
CA ILE A 126 -6.99 -12.50 3.82
C ILE A 126 -5.85 -11.63 3.27
N PHE A 127 -4.73 -12.23 2.87
CA PHE A 127 -3.67 -11.52 2.15
C PHE A 127 -4.21 -10.85 0.88
N ASP A 128 -4.93 -11.59 0.03
CA ASP A 128 -5.50 -11.08 -1.22
C ASP A 128 -6.53 -9.98 -0.99
N LYS A 129 -7.36 -10.14 0.04
CA LYS A 129 -8.29 -9.10 0.47
C LYS A 129 -7.54 -7.83 0.86
N TYR A 130 -6.50 -7.94 1.68
CA TYR A 130 -5.76 -6.77 2.15
C TYR A 130 -4.96 -6.09 1.05
N THR A 131 -4.29 -6.84 0.16
CA THR A 131 -3.58 -6.25 -0.99
C THR A 131 -4.55 -5.59 -1.98
N TYR A 132 -5.74 -6.16 -2.19
CA TYR A 132 -6.82 -5.53 -2.95
C TYR A 132 -7.27 -4.18 -2.36
N ILE A 133 -7.42 -4.11 -1.03
CA ILE A 133 -7.79 -2.86 -0.34
C ILE A 133 -6.65 -1.85 -0.46
N ILE A 134 -5.42 -2.25 -0.10
CA ILE A 134 -4.22 -1.40 -0.09
C ILE A 134 -4.01 -0.70 -1.43
N THR A 135 -4.11 -1.43 -2.54
CA THR A 135 -3.92 -0.87 -3.89
C THR A 135 -4.97 0.19 -4.27
N ARG A 136 -6.13 0.23 -3.61
CA ARG A 136 -7.18 1.23 -3.82
C ARG A 136 -7.09 2.42 -2.87
N LEU A 137 -6.30 2.34 -1.80
CA LEU A 137 -6.16 3.40 -0.83
C LEU A 137 -5.43 4.62 -1.43
N ASN A 138 -6.21 5.62 -1.82
CA ASN A 138 -5.70 6.95 -2.12
C ASN A 138 -5.50 7.78 -0.83
N SER A 139 -4.89 8.96 -0.95
CA SER A 139 -4.61 9.83 0.21
C SER A 139 -5.87 10.20 1.01
N HIS A 140 -7.03 10.35 0.35
CA HIS A 140 -8.29 10.65 1.01
C HIS A 140 -8.79 9.46 1.84
N LEU A 141 -8.75 8.24 1.30
CA LEU A 141 -9.17 7.04 2.04
C LEU A 141 -8.26 6.74 3.22
N ILE A 142 -6.95 6.98 3.07
CA ILE A 142 -5.99 6.87 4.17
C ILE A 142 -6.37 7.82 5.31
N TYR A 143 -6.66 9.09 4.98
CA TYR A 143 -7.12 10.08 5.95
C TYR A 143 -8.40 9.63 6.65
N LEU A 144 -9.39 9.12 5.90
CA LEU A 144 -10.64 8.64 6.50
C LEU A 144 -10.45 7.43 7.43
N ILE A 145 -9.53 6.52 7.11
CA ILE A 145 -9.17 5.39 7.98
C ILE A 145 -8.58 5.90 9.30
N GLU A 146 -7.73 6.92 9.25
CA GLU A 146 -7.17 7.58 10.44
C GLU A 146 -8.26 8.24 11.28
N GLU A 147 -9.14 9.03 10.66
CA GLU A 147 -10.27 9.66 11.36
C GLU A 147 -11.20 8.63 12.02
N ILE A 148 -11.58 7.59 11.29
CA ILE A 148 -12.52 6.59 11.82
C ILE A 148 -11.93 5.83 13.00
N TYR A 149 -10.62 5.60 13.01
CA TYR A 149 -9.95 4.97 14.14
C TYR A 149 -10.05 5.83 15.42
N THR A 150 -9.97 7.16 15.31
CA THR A 150 -10.02 8.08 16.47
C THR A 150 -11.41 8.31 17.03
N ILE A 151 -12.47 8.03 16.26
CA ILE A 151 -13.85 8.11 16.75
C ILE A 151 -14.00 7.18 17.96
N GLU A 152 -14.29 7.74 19.12
CA GLU A 152 -14.56 6.98 20.33
C GLU A 152 -15.74 6.03 20.07
N THR A 153 -15.46 4.73 20.20
CA THR A 153 -16.53 3.74 20.26
C THR A 153 -17.10 3.77 21.66
N ASN A 154 -18.39 4.05 21.81
CA ASN A 154 -19.08 3.91 23.09
C ASN A 154 -19.23 2.41 23.41
N ARG A 155 -18.11 1.76 23.77
CA ARG A 155 -18.08 0.34 24.17
C ARG A 155 -18.91 0.06 25.42
N ASP A 156 -19.24 1.10 26.18
CA ASP A 156 -19.86 1.01 27.51
C ASP A 156 -21.26 1.63 27.58
N ASP A 157 -21.83 2.13 26.47
CA ASP A 157 -23.19 2.68 26.44
C ASP A 157 -24.11 1.82 25.55
N PRO A 158 -25.00 1.00 26.14
CA PRO A 158 -25.90 0.12 25.38
C PRO A 158 -26.93 0.86 24.53
N GLU A 159 -27.08 2.19 24.67
CA GLU A 159 -28.00 2.98 23.85
C GLU A 159 -27.37 3.46 22.52
N PHE A 160 -26.05 3.33 22.33
CA PHE A 160 -25.33 3.84 21.15
C PHE A 160 -24.62 2.72 20.36
N GLU A 161 -25.37 2.02 19.49
CA GLU A 161 -24.86 0.88 18.70
C GLU A 161 -23.99 1.27 17.48
N TYR A 162 -23.75 2.57 17.22
CA TYR A 162 -23.04 3.05 16.03
C TYR A 162 -21.95 4.06 16.33
N ASP A 163 -20.90 4.01 15.52
CA ASP A 163 -19.75 4.91 15.61
C ASP A 163 -19.89 6.08 14.62
N ILE A 164 -20.51 5.85 13.45
CA ILE A 164 -20.44 6.76 12.30
C ILE A 164 -21.80 6.90 11.63
N LYS A 165 -22.10 8.10 11.14
CA LYS A 165 -23.25 8.39 10.26
C LYS A 165 -22.75 8.71 8.86
N ASN A 166 -23.39 8.13 7.83
CA ASN A 166 -23.08 8.39 6.41
C ASN A 166 -21.58 8.33 6.07
N PRO A 167 -20.89 7.20 6.31
CA PRO A 167 -19.47 7.05 5.98
C PRO A 167 -19.23 7.06 4.47
N ASN A 168 -17.96 7.15 4.09
CA ASN A 168 -17.55 6.81 2.73
C ASN A 168 -17.85 5.33 2.45
N MET A 169 -18.63 5.07 1.40
CA MET A 169 -19.11 3.73 1.06
C MET A 169 -18.01 2.76 0.64
N GLU A 170 -16.83 3.23 0.22
CA GLU A 170 -15.70 2.33 -0.04
C GLU A 170 -15.24 1.63 1.23
N LEU A 171 -15.29 2.30 2.40
CA LEU A 171 -14.94 1.69 3.68
C LEU A 171 -15.96 0.63 4.11
N VAL A 172 -17.22 0.80 3.73
CA VAL A 172 -18.25 -0.24 3.88
C VAL A 172 -17.95 -1.41 2.96
N ASN A 173 -17.62 -1.14 1.69
CA ASN A 173 -17.31 -2.18 0.69
C ASN A 173 -16.03 -2.97 1.03
N PHE A 174 -15.06 -2.36 1.71
CA PHE A 174 -13.88 -3.05 2.25
C PHE A 174 -14.21 -3.95 3.45
N GLY A 175 -15.42 -3.83 4.02
CA GLY A 175 -15.85 -4.56 5.20
C GLY A 175 -15.35 -3.95 6.51
N PHE A 176 -14.85 -2.71 6.48
CA PHE A 176 -14.41 -2.01 7.69
C PHE A 176 -15.57 -1.49 8.53
N LEU A 177 -16.70 -1.19 7.88
CA LEU A 177 -17.90 -0.70 8.50
C LEU A 177 -19.07 -1.62 8.18
N ILE A 178 -19.93 -1.87 9.16
CA ILE A 178 -21.20 -2.59 8.98
C ILE A 178 -22.35 -1.70 9.42
N GLU A 179 -23.42 -1.67 8.61
CA GLU A 179 -24.63 -0.93 8.94
C GLU A 179 -25.29 -1.55 10.18
N VAL A 180 -25.78 -0.68 11.07
CA VAL A 180 -26.59 -1.06 12.22
C VAL A 180 -27.99 -0.47 12.09
N PRO A 181 -29.03 -1.18 12.58
CA PRO A 181 -30.40 -0.69 12.51
C PRO A 181 -30.54 0.65 13.23
N SER A 182 -31.07 1.64 12.54
CA SER A 182 -31.44 2.92 13.16
C SER A 182 -32.73 2.75 13.97
N GLN A 183 -32.78 3.29 15.19
CA GLN A 183 -34.02 3.37 15.96
C GLN A 183 -35.01 4.27 15.20
N LEU A 184 -36.09 3.66 14.68
CA LEU A 184 -37.11 4.36 13.91
C LEU A 184 -37.94 5.27 14.83
N TYR A 185 -37.63 6.58 14.83
CA TYR A 185 -38.53 7.57 15.43
C TYR A 185 -39.58 8.01 14.40
N PRO A 186 -40.90 7.95 14.71
CA PRO A 186 -41.94 8.41 13.80
C PRO A 186 -41.70 9.87 13.38
N GLY A 187 -41.57 10.12 12.07
CA GLY A 187 -41.34 11.46 11.50
C GLY A 187 -39.87 11.87 11.35
N SER A 188 -38.90 10.99 11.64
CA SER A 188 -37.47 11.25 11.42
C SER A 188 -37.00 10.75 10.05
N THR A 189 -36.02 11.45 9.44
CA THR A 189 -35.32 10.97 8.25
C THR A 189 -34.42 9.79 8.64
N GLN A 190 -34.51 8.69 7.90
CA GLN A 190 -33.64 7.54 8.12
C GLN A 190 -32.18 7.93 7.80
N ILE A 191 -31.34 7.99 8.83
CA ILE A 191 -29.90 8.18 8.68
C ILE A 191 -29.24 6.82 8.89
N SER A 192 -28.52 6.32 7.88
CA SER A 192 -27.76 5.07 8.00
C SER A 192 -26.62 5.24 9.00
N GLN A 193 -26.55 4.28 9.92
CA GLN A 193 -25.64 4.25 11.06
C GLN A 193 -24.72 3.05 10.90
N PHE A 194 -23.44 3.20 11.24
CA PHE A 194 -22.43 2.17 11.01
C PHE A 194 -21.53 2.01 12.22
N LYS A 195 -21.05 0.78 12.43
CA LYS A 195 -20.02 0.46 13.42
C LYS A 195 -18.77 -0.14 12.77
N LYS A 196 -17.63 0.08 13.39
CA LYS A 196 -16.36 -0.54 13.00
C LYS A 196 -16.39 -2.05 13.22
N THR A 197 -15.86 -2.80 12.28
CA THR A 197 -15.75 -4.26 12.39
C THR A 197 -14.46 -4.67 13.11
N SER A 198 -14.40 -5.92 13.59
CA SER A 198 -13.15 -6.49 14.10
C SER A 198 -12.06 -6.54 13.04
N ASP A 199 -12.45 -6.71 11.77
CA ASP A 199 -11.53 -6.70 10.63
C ASP A 199 -10.93 -5.30 10.38
N PHE A 200 -11.70 -4.22 10.58
CA PHE A 200 -11.15 -2.86 10.59
C PHE A 200 -10.04 -2.71 11.63
N TYR A 201 -10.30 -3.11 12.88
CA TYR A 201 -9.29 -3.01 13.95
C TYR A 201 -8.05 -3.85 13.66
N TYR A 202 -8.24 -5.07 13.17
CA TYR A 202 -7.12 -5.93 12.80
C TYR A 202 -6.29 -5.33 11.67
N PHE A 203 -6.95 -4.89 10.59
CA PHE A 203 -6.28 -4.21 9.48
C PHE A 203 -5.57 -2.94 9.95
N TYR A 204 -6.21 -2.13 10.78
CA TYR A 204 -5.62 -0.89 11.27
C TYR A 204 -4.34 -1.15 12.05
N GLU A 205 -4.40 -2.04 13.05
CA GLU A 205 -3.27 -2.26 13.97
C GLU A 205 -2.11 -3.06 13.34
N ASN A 206 -2.40 -3.98 12.41
CA ASN A 206 -1.36 -4.90 11.88
C ASN A 206 -0.88 -4.53 10.48
N ILE A 207 -1.68 -3.78 9.72
CA ILE A 207 -1.36 -3.41 8.33
C ILE A 207 -1.17 -1.89 8.22
N PHE A 208 -2.18 -1.11 8.62
CA PHE A 208 -2.23 0.31 8.31
C PHE A 208 -1.29 1.17 9.17
N LYS A 209 -1.26 0.90 10.48
CA LYS A 209 -0.52 1.66 11.48
C LYS A 209 0.95 1.27 11.47
N GLY A 210 1.79 2.24 11.13
CA GLY A 210 3.25 2.18 11.15
C GLY A 210 3.84 3.01 10.03
#